data_AF-A0A9X1PEY6-F1
#
_entry.id   AF-A0A9X1PEY6-F1
#
_cell.length_a   1.000
_cell.length_b   1.000
_cell.length_c   1.000
_cell.angle_alpha   90.00
_cell.angle_beta   90.00
_cell.angle_gamma   90.00
#
_symmetry.space_group_name_H-M   'P 1'
#
loop_
_entity.id
_entity.type
_entity.pdbx_description
1 polymer ?
#
loop_
_entity_poly.entity_id
_entity_poly.type
_entity_poly.pdbx_seq_one_letter_code
_entity_poly.pdbx_strand_id
1 'polypeptide(L)'
;MSKKLSKERVTYRALREEFLSKPENMFCAVYPSIPAEEIHHSRGRGKYLNNVSTWIAVSRIGHIWIHENVLLATERGFIGSRIALVTPLNQE
;
A
#
# COMPACT_ATOMS: atom_id res chain seq x y z
N MET A 1 -2.37 26.47 0.84
CA MET A 1 -1.98 25.29 0.04
C MET A 1 -1.51 25.74 -1.34
N SER A 2 -0.39 25.23 -1.85
CA SER A 2 0.05 25.52 -3.22
C SER A 2 -0.93 24.93 -4.25
N LYS A 3 -1.21 25.65 -5.35
CA LYS A 3 -2.14 25.23 -6.42
C LYS A 3 -1.79 23.86 -7.02
N LYS A 4 -0.50 23.49 -7.02
CA LYS A 4 -0.01 22.18 -7.50
C LYS A 4 -0.45 21.02 -6.60
N LEU A 5 -0.30 21.18 -5.28
CA LEU A 5 -0.72 20.18 -4.28
C LEU A 5 -2.24 19.96 -4.28
N SER A 6 -3.01 20.97 -4.69
CA SER A 6 -4.46 20.84 -4.86
C SER A 6 -4.81 19.90 -6.01
N LYS A 7 -4.17 20.05 -7.18
CA LYS A 7 -4.41 19.19 -8.35
C LYS A 7 -4.04 17.72 -8.08
N GLU A 8 -2.88 17.48 -7.47
CA GLU A 8 -2.43 16.12 -7.16
C GLU A 8 -3.38 15.39 -6.20
N ARG A 9 -3.99 16.11 -5.24
CA ARG A 9 -4.98 15.56 -4.31
C ARG A 9 -6.33 15.26 -4.96
N VAL A 10 -6.76 16.08 -5.91
CA VAL A 10 -7.98 15.81 -6.70
C VAL A 10 -7.80 14.55 -7.52
N THR A 11 -6.66 14.43 -8.23
CA THR A 11 -6.31 13.22 -8.99
C THR A 11 -6.23 11.99 -8.08
N TYR A 12 -5.56 12.11 -6.92
CA TYR A 12 -5.47 11.03 -5.95
C TYR A 12 -6.86 10.52 -5.51
N ARG A 13 -7.80 11.43 -5.23
CA ARG A 13 -9.15 11.07 -4.80
C ARG A 13 -9.88 10.27 -5.87
N ALA A 14 -9.89 10.75 -7.11
CA ALA A 14 -10.54 10.07 -8.22
C ALA A 14 -9.93 8.68 -8.47
N LEU A 15 -8.60 8.59 -8.52
CA LEU A 15 -7.90 7.32 -8.70
C LEU A 15 -8.16 6.35 -7.54
N ARG A 16 -8.23 6.85 -6.30
CA ARG A 16 -8.52 6.02 -5.12
C ARG A 16 -9.91 5.42 -5.19
N GLU A 17 -10.91 6.23 -5.56
CA GLU A 17 -12.29 5.77 -5.71
C GLU A 17 -12.38 4.70 -6.82
N GLU A 18 -11.71 4.92 -7.95
CA GLU A 18 -11.63 3.91 -9.03
C GLU A 18 -10.89 2.64 -8.60
N PHE A 19 -9.77 2.78 -7.89
CA PHE A 19 -8.95 1.63 -7.48
C PHE A 19 -9.69 0.73 -6.51
N LEU A 20 -10.34 1.31 -5.48
CA LEU A 20 -11.07 0.54 -4.46
C LEU A 20 -12.42 -0.01 -4.94
N SER A 21 -12.95 0.47 -6.06
CA SER A 21 -14.19 -0.08 -6.64
C SER A 21 -13.97 -1.38 -7.44
N LYS A 22 -12.71 -1.69 -7.78
CA LYS A 22 -12.36 -2.89 -8.53
C LYS A 22 -12.53 -4.15 -7.67
N PRO A 23 -13.12 -5.25 -8.19
CA PRO A 23 -13.33 -6.48 -7.42
C PRO A 23 -12.08 -7.03 -6.75
N GLU A 24 -10.92 -6.95 -7.43
CA GLU A 24 -9.63 -7.39 -6.92
C GLU A 24 -9.10 -6.58 -5.73
N ASN A 25 -9.63 -5.37 -5.51
CA ASN A 25 -9.20 -4.44 -4.46
C ASN A 25 -10.29 -4.20 -3.40
N MET A 26 -11.42 -4.90 -3.49
CA MET A 26 -12.55 -4.70 -2.58
C MET A 26 -12.26 -5.19 -1.16
N PHE A 27 -11.30 -6.11 -1.01
CA PHE A 27 -10.92 -6.71 0.26
C PHE A 27 -9.48 -6.37 0.63
N CYS A 28 -9.23 -6.32 1.93
CA CYS A 28 -7.93 -6.01 2.49
C CYS A 28 -6.91 -7.10 2.16
N ALA A 29 -5.79 -6.70 1.57
CA ALA A 29 -4.69 -7.63 1.25
C ALA A 29 -4.07 -8.31 2.49
N VAL A 30 -4.14 -7.68 3.66
CA VAL A 30 -3.66 -8.25 4.94
C VAL A 30 -4.69 -9.17 5.57
N TYR A 31 -5.97 -8.81 5.50
CA TYR A 31 -7.09 -9.52 6.10
C TYR A 31 -8.20 -9.72 5.06
N PRO A 32 -8.15 -10.78 4.24
CA PRO A 32 -9.02 -10.93 3.06
C PRO A 32 -10.52 -11.00 3.36
N SER A 33 -10.91 -11.25 4.60
CA SER A 33 -12.31 -11.25 5.05
C SER A 33 -12.86 -9.85 5.36
N ILE A 34 -12.03 -8.81 5.33
CA ILE A 34 -12.39 -7.44 5.70
C ILE A 34 -12.37 -6.55 4.45
N PRO A 35 -13.39 -5.71 4.22
CA PRO A 35 -13.37 -4.75 3.13
C PRO A 35 -12.17 -3.81 3.20
N ALA A 36 -11.60 -3.48 2.05
CA ALA A 36 -10.58 -2.45 1.96
C ALA A 36 -11.23 -1.07 1.98
N GLU A 37 -10.67 -0.18 2.80
CA GLU A 37 -11.13 1.21 2.92
C GLU A 37 -9.98 2.20 2.73
N GLU A 38 -8.73 1.73 2.68
CA GLU A 38 -7.53 2.54 2.61
C GLU A 38 -6.56 2.00 1.56
N ILE A 39 -5.61 2.86 1.17
CA ILE A 39 -4.52 2.50 0.26
C ILE A 39 -3.21 2.60 1.03
N HIS A 40 -2.54 1.47 1.18
CA HIS A 40 -1.14 1.44 1.58
C HIS A 40 -0.23 1.72 0.37
N HIS A 41 0.79 2.55 0.54
CA HIS A 41 1.76 2.88 -0.52
C HIS A 41 3.08 2.15 -0.26
N SER A 42 3.35 1.07 -1.01
CA SER A 42 4.52 0.22 -0.78
C SER A 42 5.86 0.94 -1.00
N ARG A 43 5.90 1.96 -1.87
CA ARG A 43 7.14 2.71 -2.20
C ARG A 43 7.17 4.13 -1.62
N GLY A 44 6.29 4.41 -0.66
CA GLY A 44 6.13 5.71 -0.02
C GLY A 44 5.23 6.67 -0.81
N ARG A 45 4.48 7.51 -0.09
CA ARG A 45 3.40 8.34 -0.67
C ARG A 45 3.88 9.51 -1.54
N GLY A 46 5.04 10.11 -1.27
CA GLY A 46 5.44 11.41 -1.87
C GLY A 46 5.41 11.42 -3.40
N LYS A 47 6.48 10.92 -4.04
CA LYS A 47 6.57 10.83 -5.51
C LYS A 47 5.52 9.89 -6.12
N TYR A 48 5.05 8.90 -5.37
CA TYR A 48 4.17 7.84 -5.87
C TYR A 48 2.70 8.02 -5.49
N LEU A 49 2.29 9.23 -5.07
CA LEU A 49 0.93 9.50 -4.61
C LEU A 49 -0.12 8.98 -5.58
N ASN A 50 0.06 9.24 -6.88
CA ASN A 50 -0.87 8.84 -7.94
C ASN A 50 -0.38 7.61 -8.74
N ASN A 51 0.67 6.93 -8.29
CA ASN A 51 1.15 5.73 -8.96
C ASN A 51 0.44 4.49 -8.39
N VAL A 52 -0.65 4.10 -9.07
CA VAL A 52 -1.48 2.95 -8.72
C VAL A 52 -0.70 1.63 -8.68
N SER A 53 0.42 1.51 -9.42
CA SER A 53 1.27 0.30 -9.36
C SER A 53 1.97 0.09 -8.01
N THR A 54 1.88 1.06 -7.11
CA THR A 54 2.47 1.02 -5.76
C THR A 54 1.43 0.95 -4.66
N TRP A 55 0.16 0.86 -5.05
CA TRP A 55 -0.99 0.87 -4.15
C TRP A 55 -1.37 -0.54 -3.76
N ILE A 56 -1.78 -0.70 -2.50
CA ILE A 56 -2.30 -1.95 -1.96
C ILE A 56 -3.59 -1.60 -1.21
N ALA A 57 -4.67 -2.28 -1.56
CA ALA A 57 -5.96 -2.11 -0.90
C ALA A 57 -5.92 -2.76 0.50
N VAL A 58 -6.19 -1.97 1.54
CA VAL A 58 -6.16 -2.45 2.93
C VAL A 58 -7.32 -1.89 3.75
N SER A 59 -7.71 -2.61 4.81
CA SER A 59 -8.50 -2.04 5.89
C SER A 59 -7.61 -1.21 6.80
N ARG A 60 -8.20 -0.36 7.65
CA ARG A 60 -7.42 0.42 8.63
C ARG A 60 -6.56 -0.46 9.55
N ILE A 61 -7.10 -1.59 9.99
CA ILE A 61 -6.33 -2.53 10.84
C ILE A 61 -5.20 -3.21 10.06
N GLY A 62 -5.39 -3.48 8.76
CA GLY A 62 -4.34 -3.98 7.88
C GLY A 62 -3.23 -2.94 7.70
N HIS A 63 -3.62 -1.67 7.54
CA HIS A 63 -2.68 -0.57 7.41
C HIS A 63 -1.80 -0.42 8.67
N ILE A 64 -2.41 -0.51 9.86
CA ILE A 64 -1.69 -0.51 11.15
C ILE A 64 -0.75 -1.71 11.25
N TRP A 65 -1.25 -2.92 10.95
CA TRP A 65 -0.43 -4.14 11.03
C TRP A 65 0.84 -4.05 10.17
N ILE A 66 0.75 -3.48 8.96
CA ILE A 66 1.91 -3.29 8.07
C ILE A 66 2.97 -2.39 8.73
N HIS A 67 2.55 -1.32 9.40
CA HIS A 67 3.45 -0.40 10.08
C HIS A 67 4.09 -1.00 11.34
N GLU A 68 3.36 -1.86 12.05
CA GLU A 68 3.83 -2.52 13.27
C GLU A 68 4.69 -3.77 12.97
N ASN A 69 4.52 -4.40 11.80
CA ASN A 69 5.16 -5.67 11.43
C ASN A 69 6.03 -5.52 10.17
N VAL A 70 6.89 -4.50 10.13
CA VAL A 70 7.65 -4.09 8.93
C VAL A 70 8.41 -5.25 8.26
N LEU A 71 9.04 -6.13 9.03
CA LEU A 71 9.78 -7.28 8.48
C LEU A 71 8.87 -8.23 7.71
N LEU A 72 7.81 -8.73 8.36
CA LEU A 72 6.82 -9.61 7.74
C LEU A 72 6.07 -8.92 6.59
N ALA A 73 5.78 -7.63 6.73
CA ALA A 73 5.15 -6.85 5.67
C ALA A 73 6.07 -6.68 4.45
N THR A 74 7.39 -6.61 4.65
CA THR A 74 8.37 -6.59 3.56
C THR A 74 8.45 -7.95 2.86
N GLU A 75 8.50 -9.05 3.62
CA GLU A 75 8.48 -10.42 3.07
C GLU A 75 7.23 -10.69 2.23
N ARG A 76 6.08 -10.17 2.68
CA ARG A 76 4.79 -10.27 1.96
C ARG A 76 4.64 -9.27 0.82
N GLY A 77 5.64 -8.42 0.56
CA GLY A 77 5.63 -7.45 -0.52
C GLY A 77 4.77 -6.21 -0.28
N PHE A 78 4.29 -5.98 0.95
CA PHE A 78 3.51 -4.79 1.28
C PHE A 78 4.37 -3.53 1.42
N ILE A 79 5.63 -3.71 1.81
CA ILE A 79 6.63 -2.65 1.84
C ILE A 79 7.66 -2.94 0.77
N GLY A 80 7.86 -1.98 -0.14
CA GLY A 80 8.89 -2.06 -1.15
C GLY A 80 10.27 -2.02 -0.50
N SER A 81 10.89 -3.19 -0.36
CA SER A 81 12.26 -3.26 0.14
C SER A 81 13.20 -2.49 -0.78
N ARG A 82 13.99 -1.58 -0.21
CA ARG A 82 15.19 -1.04 -0.86
C ARG A 82 16.41 -1.94 -0.63
N ILE A 83 16.26 -2.99 0.18
CA ILE A 83 17.30 -3.92 0.59
C ILE A 83 17.17 -5.16 -0.31
N ALA A 84 18.15 -5.35 -1.19
CA ALA A 84 18.37 -6.60 -1.89
C ALA A 84 18.36 -7.73 -0.86
N LEU A 85 17.51 -8.73 -1.07
CA LEU A 85 17.37 -9.90 -0.22
C LEU A 85 18.76 -10.43 0.18
N VAL A 86 19.15 -10.26 1.44
CA VAL A 86 20.09 -11.21 2.04
C VAL A 86 19.27 -12.46 2.30
N THR A 87 19.44 -13.45 1.42
CA THR A 87 18.95 -14.81 1.61
C THR A 87 19.27 -15.27 3.03
N PRO A 88 18.34 -15.94 3.75
CA PRO A 88 18.66 -16.52 5.04
C PRO A 88 19.79 -17.54 4.86
N LEU A 89 20.86 -17.37 5.63
CA LEU A 89 21.87 -18.41 5.79
C LEU A 89 21.18 -19.66 6.32
N ASN A 90 21.44 -20.78 5.63
CA ASN A 90 21.12 -22.14 6.00
C ASN A 90 20.99 -22.35 7.52
N GLN A 91 19.89 -22.95 7.94
CA GLN A 91 19.87 -23.70 9.20
C GLN A 91 20.06 -25.17 8.83
N GLU A 92 21.24 -25.70 9.16
CA GLU A 92 21.49 -27.13 9.33
C GLU A 92 20.76 -27.65 10.58
#